data_AF-A0AAN0Y214-F1
#
_entry.id   AF-A0AAN0Y214-F1
#
_cell.length_a   1.000
_cell.length_b   1.000
_cell.length_c   1.000
_cell.angle_alpha   90.00
_cell.angle_beta   90.00
_cell.angle_gamma   90.00
#
_symmetry.space_group_name_H-M   'P 1'
#
loop_
_entity.id
_entity.type
_entity.pdbx_description
1 polymer ?
#
loop_
_entity_poly.entity_id
_entity_poly.type
_entity_poly.pdbx_seq_one_letter_code
_entity_poly.pdbx_strand_id
1 'polypeptide(L)'
;MNYSDFNQSPMNFTYSAPAFVRDSAKQTEKPVYDTERYPESSNKIMCHQEVLDFFNKKRTTIIAWRKNRNFPEPISKSPLRWIRAAVMEWVEHEGGFKAGV
;
A
#
# COMPACT_ATOMS: atom_id res chain seq x y z
N MET A 1 64.09 20.34 -21.90
CA MET A 1 63.26 20.54 -20.70
C MET A 1 62.31 19.37 -20.61
N ASN A 2 62.48 18.49 -19.62
CA ASN A 2 61.68 17.28 -19.45
C ASN A 2 60.60 17.55 -18.39
N TYR A 3 59.33 17.48 -18.76
CA TYR A 3 58.19 17.68 -17.86
C TYR A 3 57.70 16.32 -17.38
N SER A 4 58.34 15.79 -16.34
CA SER A 4 57.94 14.52 -15.71
C SER A 4 57.59 14.77 -14.24
N ASP A 5 56.48 15.46 -14.00
CA ASP A 5 55.92 15.58 -12.64
C ASP A 5 54.42 15.92 -12.70
N PHE A 6 53.61 14.91 -12.97
CA PHE A 6 52.20 14.91 -12.57
C PHE A 6 51.88 13.54 -12.02
N ASN A 7 52.17 13.39 -10.73
CA ASN A 7 51.70 12.33 -9.85
C ASN A 7 50.17 12.24 -9.95
N GLN A 8 49.68 11.39 -10.86
CA GLN A 8 48.27 11.05 -10.98
C GLN A 8 47.90 10.13 -9.81
N SER A 9 47.65 10.72 -8.65
CA SER A 9 46.86 10.04 -7.63
C SER A 9 45.41 9.95 -8.15
N PRO A 10 44.85 8.75 -8.41
CA PRO A 10 43.45 8.64 -8.80
C PRO A 10 42.60 8.98 -7.57
N MET A 11 42.11 10.21 -7.49
CA MET A 11 41.13 10.61 -6.49
C MET A 11 39.85 9.79 -6.72
N ASN A 12 39.73 8.68 -6.00
CA ASN A 12 38.54 7.86 -5.98
C ASN A 12 37.50 8.54 -5.10
N PHE A 13 36.62 9.32 -5.72
CA PHE A 13 35.47 9.90 -5.04
C PHE A 13 34.46 8.79 -4.72
N THR A 14 34.66 8.10 -3.60
CA THR A 14 33.67 7.15 -3.07
C THR A 14 32.55 7.96 -2.39
N TYR A 15 31.46 8.16 -3.11
CA TYR A 15 30.23 8.70 -2.54
C TYR A 15 29.65 7.71 -1.54
N SER A 16 29.80 7.98 -0.24
CA SER A 16 29.07 7.27 0.81
C SER A 16 27.79 8.02 1.12
N ALA A 17 26.65 7.42 0.77
CA ALA A 17 25.35 7.99 1.10
C ALA A 17 25.24 8.21 2.63
N PRO A 18 24.74 9.38 3.07
CA PRO A 18 24.61 9.72 4.48
C PRO A 18 23.57 8.83 5.18
N ALA A 19 23.72 8.67 6.50
CA ALA A 19 22.96 7.71 7.30
C ALA A 19 21.43 7.84 7.16
N PHE A 20 20.91 9.07 7.10
CA PHE A 20 19.47 9.34 6.98
C PHE A 20 18.82 8.82 5.68
N VAL A 21 19.61 8.55 4.63
CA VAL A 21 19.10 7.95 3.38
C VAL A 21 18.85 6.45 3.56
N ARG A 22 19.58 5.81 4.48
CA ARG A 22 19.50 4.35 4.71
C ARG A 22 18.25 3.97 5.50
N ASP A 23 17.75 4.86 6.34
CA ASP A 23 16.57 4.62 7.19
C ASP A 23 15.27 4.67 6.37
N SER A 24 15.20 5.51 5.33
CA SER A 24 14.06 5.59 4.41
C SER A 24 13.85 4.32 3.56
N ALA A 25 14.88 3.48 3.45
CA ALA A 25 14.87 2.31 2.57
C ALA A 25 14.27 1.03 3.22
N LYS A 26 13.88 1.08 4.50
CA LYS A 26 13.43 -0.10 5.25
C LYS A 26 12.13 0.13 6.01
N GLN A 27 11.05 0.38 5.28
CA GLN A 27 9.72 -0.10 5.71
C GLN A 27 9.06 -0.81 4.53
N THR A 28 9.65 -1.93 4.11
CA THR A 28 8.89 -2.94 3.40
C THR A 28 7.98 -3.59 4.45
N GLU A 29 6.86 -2.92 4.75
CA GLU A 29 5.83 -3.45 5.64
C GLU A 29 5.46 -4.85 5.14
N LYS A 30 5.49 -5.82 6.06
CA LYS A 30 5.11 -7.21 5.76
C LYS A 30 3.76 -7.19 5.02
N PRO A 31 3.62 -7.92 3.90
CA PRO A 31 2.37 -7.91 3.17
C PRO A 31 1.25 -8.35 4.11
N VAL A 32 0.30 -7.45 4.36
CA VAL A 32 -0.89 -7.70 5.21
C VAL A 32 -1.92 -8.55 4.44
N TYR A 33 -1.61 -8.93 3.20
CA TYR A 33 -2.50 -9.62 2.27
C TYR A 33 -1.83 -10.88 1.70
N ASP A 34 -2.67 -11.82 1.26
CA ASP A 34 -2.22 -13.04 0.60
C ASP A 34 -1.79 -12.73 -0.84
N THR A 35 -0.48 -12.74 -1.08
CA THR A 35 0.16 -12.44 -2.37
C THR A 35 -0.10 -13.50 -3.43
N GLU A 36 -0.31 -14.75 -3.04
CA GLU A 36 -0.56 -15.86 -3.97
C GLU A 36 -2.01 -15.84 -4.46
N ARG A 37 -2.94 -15.45 -3.59
CA ARG A 37 -4.37 -15.44 -3.89
C ARG A 37 -4.82 -14.21 -4.69
N TYR A 38 -4.19 -13.06 -4.45
CA TYR A 38 -4.53 -11.79 -5.11
C TYR A 38 -3.26 -11.07 -5.61
N PRO A 39 -2.77 -11.39 -6.82
CA PRO A 39 -1.57 -10.73 -7.35
C PRO A 39 -1.79 -9.24 -7.66
N GLU A 40 -3.05 -8.81 -7.81
CA GLU A 40 -3.40 -7.41 -8.10
C GLU A 40 -3.57 -6.53 -6.86
N SER A 41 -3.59 -7.13 -5.65
CA SER A 41 -3.68 -6.37 -4.42
C SER A 41 -2.31 -5.93 -3.92
N SER A 42 -2.33 -4.87 -3.11
CA SER A 42 -1.14 -4.24 -2.56
C SER A 42 -1.41 -3.81 -1.12
N ASN A 43 -0.35 -3.49 -0.36
CA ASN A 43 -0.48 -3.00 1.01
C ASN A 43 -1.43 -1.79 1.12
N LYS A 44 -1.49 -0.96 0.06
CA LYS A 44 -2.35 0.22 0.01
C LYS A 44 -3.71 -0.02 -0.67
N ILE A 45 -3.80 -0.98 -1.59
CA ILE A 45 -5.00 -1.20 -2.42
C ILE A 45 -5.53 -2.62 -2.31
N MET A 46 -6.84 -2.74 -2.09
CA MET A 46 -7.54 -4.01 -1.96
C MET A 46 -8.35 -4.30 -3.23
N CYS A 47 -8.25 -5.52 -3.74
CA CYS A 47 -9.06 -5.97 -4.88
C CYS A 47 -10.48 -6.35 -4.46
N HIS A 48 -11.42 -6.37 -5.41
CA HIS A 48 -12.80 -6.74 -5.11
C HIS A 48 -12.95 -8.09 -4.44
N GLN A 49 -12.24 -9.12 -4.91
CA GLN A 49 -12.30 -10.44 -4.32
C GLN A 49 -11.74 -10.44 -2.89
N GLU A 50 -10.60 -9.79 -2.67
CA GLU A 50 -10.03 -9.63 -1.33
C GLU A 50 -10.97 -8.89 -0.37
N VAL A 51 -11.67 -7.84 -0.82
CA VAL A 51 -12.69 -7.16 0.00
C VAL A 51 -13.84 -8.12 0.34
N LEU A 52 -14.34 -8.88 -0.63
CA LEU A 52 -15.43 -9.83 -0.40
C LEU A 52 -15.04 -10.90 0.62
N ASP A 53 -13.83 -11.43 0.50
CA ASP A 53 -13.29 -12.46 1.37
C ASP A 53 -12.98 -11.90 2.76
N PHE A 54 -12.45 -10.68 2.85
CA PHE A 54 -12.24 -9.97 4.12
C PHE A 54 -13.53 -9.84 4.93
N PHE A 55 -14.63 -9.50 4.26
CA PHE A 55 -15.94 -9.36 4.91
C PHE A 55 -16.72 -10.68 5.02
N ASN A 56 -16.27 -11.76 4.38
CA ASN A 56 -17.03 -13.01 4.17
C ASN A 56 -18.47 -12.75 3.69
N LYS A 57 -18.67 -11.77 2.80
CA LYS A 57 -20.00 -11.30 2.35
C LYS A 57 -20.11 -11.25 0.84
N LYS A 58 -21.36 -11.27 0.36
CA LYS A 58 -21.67 -11.19 -1.07
C LYS A 58 -21.51 -9.76 -1.59
N ARG A 59 -21.22 -9.64 -2.90
CA ARG A 59 -21.13 -8.36 -3.62
C ARG A 59 -22.34 -7.45 -3.43
N THR A 60 -23.53 -8.03 -3.32
CA THR A 60 -24.78 -7.29 -3.07
C THR A 60 -24.74 -6.52 -1.75
N THR A 61 -24.07 -7.06 -0.74
CA THR A 61 -23.93 -6.41 0.57
C THR A 61 -23.07 -5.15 0.48
N ILE A 62 -21.98 -5.17 -0.29
CA ILE A 62 -21.15 -3.98 -0.54
C ILE A 62 -21.98 -2.90 -1.25
N ILE A 63 -22.82 -3.28 -2.23
CA ILE A 63 -23.72 -2.35 -2.91
C ILE A 63 -24.72 -1.74 -1.92
N ALA A 64 -25.28 -2.54 -1.01
CA ALA A 64 -26.19 -2.06 0.02
C ALA A 64 -25.50 -1.10 1.00
N TRP A 65 -24.25 -1.37 1.39
CA TRP A 65 -23.48 -0.48 2.26
C TRP A 65 -23.13 0.85 1.59
N ARG A 66 -22.82 0.84 0.29
CA ARG A 66 -22.61 2.08 -0.47
C ARG A 66 -23.86 2.97 -0.50
N LYS A 67 -25.05 2.38 -0.46
CA LYS A 67 -26.32 3.12 -0.47
C LYS A 67 -26.77 3.59 0.91
N ASN A 68 -26.58 2.77 1.95
CA ASN A 68 -27.21 2.96 3.26
C ASN A 68 -26.23 3.34 4.38
N ARG A 69 -24.92 3.13 4.20
CA ARG A 69 -23.89 3.24 5.26
C ARG A 69 -22.61 3.91 4.78
N ASN A 70 -22.72 4.77 3.77
CA ASN A 70 -21.61 5.57 3.23
C ASN A 70 -20.29 4.81 3.00
N PHE A 71 -20.37 3.54 2.61
CA PHE A 71 -19.18 2.70 2.41
C PHE A 71 -18.22 3.32 1.39
N PRO A 72 -16.89 3.23 1.62
CA PRO A 72 -15.88 3.87 0.78
C PRO A 72 -16.07 3.61 -0.71
N GLU A 73 -15.96 4.68 -1.49
CA GLU A 73 -16.02 4.58 -2.94
C GLU A 73 -14.78 3.85 -3.49
N PRO A 74 -14.96 3.00 -4.51
CA PRO A 74 -13.82 2.37 -5.17
C PRO A 74 -13.01 3.42 -5.94
N ILE A 75 -11.68 3.32 -5.85
CA ILE A 75 -10.73 4.21 -6.56
C ILE A 75 -10.85 4.02 -8.07
N SER A 76 -11.08 2.78 -8.51
CA SER A 76 -11.29 2.43 -9.92
C SER A 76 -12.59 1.68 -10.08
N LYS A 77 -13.30 1.97 -11.18
CA LYS A 77 -14.57 1.30 -11.54
C LYS A 77 -14.34 0.04 -12.38
N SER A 78 -13.15 -0.15 -12.96
CA SER A 78 -12.80 -1.33 -13.76
C SER A 78 -11.28 -1.53 -13.80
N PRO A 79 -10.71 -2.50 -13.08
CA PRO A 79 -11.35 -3.37 -12.07
C PRO A 79 -11.71 -2.60 -10.79
N LEU A 80 -12.70 -3.08 -10.02
CA LEU A 80 -13.07 -2.46 -8.76
C LEU A 80 -11.95 -2.62 -7.73
N ARG A 81 -11.45 -1.48 -7.23
CA ARG A 81 -10.34 -1.41 -6.26
C ARG A 81 -10.67 -0.43 -5.15
N TRP A 82 -10.26 -0.74 -3.92
CA TRP A 82 -10.48 0.09 -2.74
C TRP A 82 -9.16 0.45 -2.05
N ILE A 83 -9.15 1.55 -1.31
CA ILE A 83 -8.02 1.88 -0.43
C ILE A 83 -8.15 1.01 0.82
N ARG A 84 -7.10 0.24 1.16
CA ARG A 84 -7.09 -0.63 2.34
C ARG A 84 -7.34 0.17 3.62
N ALA A 85 -6.64 1.30 3.77
CA ALA A 85 -6.81 2.21 4.91
C ALA A 85 -8.27 2.68 5.07
N ALA A 86 -8.93 3.14 3.99
CA ALA A 86 -10.31 3.59 4.06
C ALA A 86 -11.30 2.45 4.42
N VAL A 87 -11.06 1.24 3.91
CA VAL A 87 -11.88 0.06 4.25
C VAL A 87 -11.67 -0.35 5.71
N MET A 88 -10.43 -0.37 6.19
CA MET A 88 -10.11 -0.68 7.59
C MET A 88 -10.64 0.39 8.54
N GLU A 89 -10.45 1.68 8.23
CA GLU A 89 -11.01 2.80 8.99
C GLU A 89 -12.54 2.71 9.04
N TRP A 90 -13.21 2.41 7.92
CA TRP A 90 -14.66 2.19 7.93
C TRP A 90 -15.06 0.99 8.81
N VAL A 91 -14.27 -0.09 8.83
CA VAL A 91 -14.48 -1.24 9.73
C VAL A 91 -14.28 -0.85 11.19
N GLU A 92 -13.30 0.00 11.49
CA GLU A 92 -12.99 0.45 12.86
C GLU A 92 -14.01 1.47 13.39
N HIS A 93 -14.39 2.44 12.58
CA HIS A 93 -15.26 3.55 12.95
C HIS A 93 -16.75 3.23 12.80
N GLU A 94 -17.13 2.61 11.68
CA GLU A 94 -18.54 2.38 11.33
C GLU A 94 -18.91 0.90 11.26
N GLY A 95 -17.95 -0.01 11.50
CA GLY A 95 -17.98 -1.45 11.19
C GLY A 95 -19.24 -2.22 11.54
N GLY A 96 -20.31 -1.96 10.78
CA GLY A 96 -21.51 -2.75 10.54
C GLY A 96 -22.22 -3.49 11.68
N PHE A 97 -21.87 -3.31 12.95
CA PHE A 97 -22.38 -4.07 14.11
C PHE A 97 -22.71 -3.23 15.35
N LYS A 98 -22.66 -1.88 15.30
CA LYS A 98 -23.43 -1.09 16.27
C LYS A 98 -24.90 -1.11 15.88
N ALA A 99 -25.53 -2.23 16.23
CA ALA A 99 -26.96 -2.25 16.49
C ALA A 99 -27.23 -1.30 17.66
N GLY A 100 -28.18 -0.39 17.47
CA GLY A 100 -28.92 0.30 18.52
C GLY A 100 -28.12 1.30 19.36
N VAL A 101 -28.35 2.58 19.07
CA VAL A 101 -28.98 3.46 20.08
C VAL A 101 -30.20 4.09 19.42
#